data_AF-A0A7M1NZE4-F1
#
_entry.id   AF-A0A7M1NZE4-F1
#
_cell.length_a   1.000
_cell.length_b   1.000
_cell.length_c   1.000
_cell.angle_alpha   90.00
_cell.angle_beta   90.00
_cell.angle_gamma   90.00
#
_symmetry.space_group_name_H-M   'P 1'
#
loop_
_entity.id
_entity.type
_entity.pdbx_description
1 polymer ?
#
loop_
_entity_poly.entity_id
_entity_poly.type
_entity_poly.pdbx_seq_one_letter_code
_entity_poly.pdbx_strand_id
1 'polypeptide(L)'
;MKIQNVLLTGVLMYSSFALSADTQTQLVTKEQALQLAENYVIQHYGNQTAQAQKPYQIKREGEYWIVTGNPPKVLGGNFLVVLGEKGKLEKITHTK
;
A
#
# COMPACT_ATOMS: atom_id res chain seq x y z
N MET A 1 -3.66 -50.09 18.83
CA MET A 1 -3.56 -48.69 19.33
C MET A 1 -3.96 -47.75 18.20
N LYS A 2 -5.12 -47.10 18.30
CA LYS A 2 -5.59 -46.09 17.33
C LYS A 2 -5.20 -44.73 17.89
N ILE A 3 -4.36 -44.00 17.17
CA ILE A 3 -4.00 -42.62 17.52
C ILE A 3 -4.73 -41.73 16.52
N GLN A 4 -5.78 -41.07 17.00
CA GLN A 4 -6.46 -40.01 16.26
C GLN A 4 -5.81 -38.70 16.69
N ASN A 5 -5.09 -38.04 15.79
CA ASN A 5 -4.59 -36.70 16.04
C ASN A 5 -5.39 -35.69 15.22
N VAL A 6 -6.17 -34.93 15.98
CA VAL A 6 -7.06 -33.83 15.66
C VAL A 6 -6.37 -32.79 14.78
N LEU A 7 -7.04 -32.40 13.69
CA LEU A 7 -6.71 -31.26 12.85
C LEU A 7 -6.81 -29.97 13.68
N LEU A 8 -5.67 -29.34 13.98
CA LEU A 8 -5.65 -28.04 14.63
C LEU A 8 -5.96 -26.95 13.61
N THR A 9 -7.15 -26.40 13.73
CA THR A 9 -7.72 -25.29 12.98
C THR A 9 -6.90 -24.01 13.15
N GLY A 10 -6.11 -23.66 12.14
CA GLY A 10 -5.56 -22.32 11.96
C GLY A 10 -6.47 -21.50 11.04
N VAL A 11 -7.56 -20.94 11.57
CA VAL A 11 -8.34 -19.93 10.85
C VAL A 11 -7.52 -18.64 10.90
N LEU A 12 -6.75 -18.38 9.85
CA LEU A 12 -6.22 -17.04 9.59
C LEU A 12 -7.42 -16.14 9.32
N MET A 13 -7.81 -15.36 10.33
CA MET A 13 -8.70 -14.22 10.20
C MET A 13 -8.01 -13.21 9.27
N TYR A 14 -8.14 -13.38 7.96
CA TYR A 14 -7.99 -12.27 7.05
C TYR A 14 -9.13 -11.32 7.42
N SER A 15 -8.80 -10.22 8.08
CA SER A 15 -9.71 -9.09 8.20
C SER A 15 -10.06 -8.68 6.76
N SER A 16 -11.19 -9.18 6.27
CA SER A 16 -11.77 -8.74 5.02
C SER A 16 -12.15 -7.28 5.24
N PHE A 17 -11.22 -6.37 4.93
CA PHE A 17 -11.59 -5.01 4.64
C PHE A 17 -12.43 -5.10 3.37
N ALA A 18 -13.74 -5.24 3.55
CA ALA A 18 -14.70 -4.96 2.50
C ALA A 18 -14.47 -3.50 2.13
N LEU A 19 -13.73 -3.29 1.04
CA LEU A 19 -13.66 -2.01 0.36
C LEU A 19 -15.10 -1.74 -0.09
N SER A 20 -15.88 -1.05 0.75
CA SER A 20 -17.18 -0.56 0.33
C SER A 20 -16.92 0.34 -0.86
N ALA A 21 -17.35 -0.12 -2.03
CA ALA A 21 -17.51 0.71 -3.21
C ALA A 21 -18.70 1.64 -2.94
N ASP A 22 -18.50 2.58 -2.00
CA ASP A 22 -19.34 3.75 -1.91
C ASP A 22 -18.83 4.73 -2.96
N THR A 23 -19.75 5.09 -3.85
CA THR A 23 -19.53 5.93 -5.01
C THR A 23 -18.77 7.21 -4.66
N GLN A 24 -17.69 7.42 -5.41
CA GLN A 24 -16.55 8.27 -5.08
C GLN A 24 -16.85 9.77 -5.21
N THR A 25 -17.24 10.42 -4.11
CA THR A 25 -17.31 11.89 -3.99
C THR A 25 -16.45 12.49 -2.87
N GLN A 26 -15.86 11.68 -1.99
CA GLN A 26 -15.03 12.20 -0.90
C GLN A 26 -13.55 12.32 -1.31
N LEU A 27 -12.95 13.47 -0.99
CA LEU A 27 -11.51 13.67 -1.11
C LEU A 27 -10.78 12.82 -0.06
N VAL A 28 -9.67 12.18 -0.45
CA VAL A 28 -8.89 11.37 0.49
C VAL A 28 -8.00 12.26 1.35
N THR A 29 -7.89 11.92 2.64
CA THR A 29 -6.96 12.56 3.56
C THR A 29 -5.51 12.17 3.25
N LYS A 30 -4.56 12.87 3.89
CA LYS A 30 -3.14 12.55 3.81
C LYS A 30 -2.86 11.09 4.24
N GLU A 31 -3.48 10.65 5.34
CA GLU A 31 -3.31 9.32 5.91
C GLU A 31 -3.90 8.25 4.98
N GLN A 32 -5.07 8.51 4.40
CA GLN A 32 -5.68 7.62 3.41
C GLN A 32 -4.83 7.53 2.13
N ALA A 33 -4.27 8.65 1.66
CA ALA A 33 -3.37 8.68 0.51
C ALA A 33 -2.08 7.87 0.77
N LEU A 34 -1.51 7.96 1.99
CA LEU A 34 -0.37 7.14 2.40
C LEU A 34 -0.70 5.64 2.42
N GLN A 35 -1.87 5.27 2.97
CA GLN A 35 -2.32 3.87 3.01
C GLN A 35 -2.57 3.31 1.60
N LEU A 36 -3.22 4.09 0.73
CA LEU A 36 -3.44 3.71 -0.67
C LEU A 36 -2.12 3.54 -1.42
N ALA A 37 -1.18 4.47 -1.24
CA ALA A 37 0.15 4.36 -1.85
C ALA A 37 0.90 3.12 -1.38
N GLU A 38 0.88 2.80 -0.07
CA GLU A 38 1.46 1.56 0.46
C GLU A 38 0.86 0.33 -0.21
N ASN A 39 -0.48 0.26 -0.28
CA ASN A 39 -1.18 -0.85 -0.91
C ASN A 39 -0.78 -1.01 -2.38
N TYR A 40 -0.70 0.09 -3.14
CA TYR A 40 -0.25 0.02 -4.53
C TYR A 40 1.21 -0.42 -4.67
N VAL A 41 2.12 0.05 -3.81
CA VAL A 41 3.52 -0.39 -3.82
C VAL A 41 3.64 -1.87 -3.47
N ILE A 42 2.89 -2.36 -2.47
CA ILE A 42 2.84 -3.80 -2.13
C ILE A 42 2.34 -4.61 -3.33
N GLN A 43 1.28 -4.16 -4.00
CA GLN A 43 0.70 -4.84 -5.16
C GLN A 43 1.64 -4.91 -6.36
N HIS A 44 2.44 -3.86 -6.62
CA HIS A 44 3.30 -3.78 -7.82
C HIS A 44 4.72 -4.28 -7.58
N TYR A 45 5.27 -4.04 -6.39
CA TYR A 45 6.70 -4.26 -6.08
C TYR A 45 6.94 -5.13 -4.84
N GLY A 46 5.89 -5.59 -4.19
CA GLY A 46 5.96 -6.49 -3.04
C GLY A 46 6.15 -5.79 -1.69
N ASN A 47 5.76 -6.50 -0.64
CA ASN A 47 5.81 -5.99 0.73
C ASN A 47 7.23 -5.63 1.19
N GLN A 48 8.24 -6.38 0.77
CA GLN A 48 9.63 -6.08 1.13
C GLN A 48 10.05 -4.71 0.61
N THR A 49 9.72 -4.37 -0.63
CA THR A 49 9.99 -3.05 -1.22
C THR A 49 9.29 -1.93 -0.47
N ALA A 50 8.00 -2.11 -0.16
CA ALA A 50 7.21 -1.14 0.59
C ALA A 50 7.84 -0.87 1.98
N GLN A 51 8.07 -1.91 2.77
CA GLN A 51 8.62 -1.74 4.12
C GLN A 51 10.06 -1.19 4.12
N ALA A 52 10.89 -1.60 3.16
CA ALA A 52 12.28 -1.13 3.06
C ALA A 52 12.40 0.36 2.74
N GLN A 53 11.34 0.97 2.18
CA GLN A 53 11.33 2.38 1.78
C GLN A 53 10.54 3.28 2.74
N LYS A 54 10.25 2.82 3.96
CA LYS A 54 9.67 3.67 5.02
C LYS A 54 10.73 4.56 5.70
N PRO A 55 10.34 5.68 6.32
CA PRO A 55 9.02 6.32 6.22
C PRO A 55 8.81 6.97 4.85
N TYR A 56 7.57 6.95 4.36
CA TYR A 56 7.23 7.59 3.10
C TYR A 56 7.14 9.12 3.26
N GLN A 57 7.52 9.83 2.21
CA GLN A 57 7.27 11.27 2.10
C GLN A 57 6.01 11.49 1.29
N ILE A 58 5.18 12.44 1.71
CA ILE A 58 3.96 12.82 1.00
C ILE A 58 3.87 14.34 0.89
N LYS A 59 3.46 14.81 -0.27
CA LYS A 59 3.12 16.22 -0.53
C LYS A 59 1.86 16.31 -1.38
N ARG A 60 1.21 17.48 -1.33
CA ARG A 60 0.06 17.82 -2.16
C ARG A 60 0.48 18.82 -3.22
N GLU A 61 0.16 18.54 -4.47
CA GLU A 61 0.37 19.43 -5.61
C GLU A 61 -0.95 19.55 -6.38
N GLY A 62 -1.69 20.64 -6.13
CA GLY A 62 -3.05 20.83 -6.65
C GLY A 62 -4.00 19.70 -6.20
N GLU A 63 -4.57 19.02 -7.18
CA GLU A 63 -5.49 17.88 -7.02
C GLU A 63 -4.77 16.54 -6.86
N TYR A 64 -3.45 16.54 -6.66
CA TYR A 64 -2.67 15.30 -6.56
C TYR A 64 -1.99 15.13 -5.20
N TRP A 65 -2.00 13.90 -4.73
CA TRP A 65 -1.11 13.41 -3.68
C TRP A 65 0.10 12.73 -4.32
N ILE A 66 1.28 13.19 -3.95
CA ILE A 66 2.55 12.61 -4.42
C ILE A 66 3.22 11.94 -3.24
N VAL A 67 3.37 10.62 -3.32
CA VAL A 67 4.01 9.80 -2.29
C VAL A 67 5.30 9.20 -2.86
N THR A 68 6.38 9.36 -2.12
CA THR A 68 7.69 8.80 -2.49
C THR A 68 8.24 7.96 -1.35
N GLY A 69 8.94 6.89 -1.72
CA GLY A 69 9.69 6.09 -0.77
C GLY A 69 10.92 6.83 -0.25
N ASN A 70 11.53 6.26 0.78
CA ASN A 70 12.86 6.60 1.25
C ASN A 70 13.83 5.49 0.81
N PRO A 71 14.61 5.69 -0.26
CA PRO A 71 15.37 4.62 -0.89
C PRO A 71 16.45 4.05 0.05
N PRO A 72 16.61 2.73 0.15
CA PRO A 72 17.68 2.13 0.94
C PRO A 72 19.05 2.47 0.35
N LYS A 73 20.03 2.77 1.21
CA LYS A 73 21.39 3.19 0.80
C LYS A 73 22.12 2.20 -0.13
N VAL A 74 21.72 0.92 -0.12
CA VAL A 74 22.50 -0.18 -0.69
C VAL A 74 21.88 -0.77 -1.96
N LEU A 75 20.56 -0.64 -2.17
CA LEU A 75 19.84 -1.36 -3.23
C LEU A 75 19.40 -0.49 -4.40
N GLY A 76 19.69 0.82 -4.37
CA GLY A 76 19.25 1.74 -5.41
C GLY A 76 17.72 1.84 -5.49
N GLY A 77 17.24 2.73 -6.33
CA GLY A 77 15.82 2.82 -6.65
C GLY A 77 14.91 3.46 -5.61
N ASN A 78 13.95 4.26 -6.07
CA ASN A 78 12.89 4.82 -5.24
C ASN A 78 11.53 4.67 -5.93
N PHE A 79 10.47 4.43 -5.17
CA PHE A 79 9.12 4.51 -5.73
C PHE A 79 8.58 5.95 -5.73
N LEU A 80 7.69 6.20 -6.68
CA LEU A 80 6.81 7.35 -6.76
C LEU A 80 5.40 6.84 -7.04
N VAL A 81 4.44 7.26 -6.23
CA VAL A 81 3.00 7.07 -6.45
C VAL A 81 2.35 8.44 -6.56
N VAL A 82 1.56 8.63 -7.62
CA VAL A 82 0.71 9.81 -7.80
C VAL A 82 -0.75 9.36 -7.74
N LEU A 83 -1.47 9.91 -6.77
CA LEU A 83 -2.91 9.69 -6.60
C LEU A 83 -3.65 10.99 -6.92
N GLY A 84 -4.79 10.90 -7.60
CA GLY A 84 -5.74 12.00 -7.65
C GLY A 84 -6.35 12.29 -6.27
N GLU A 85 -7.02 13.43 -6.12
CA GLU A 85 -7.57 13.91 -4.85
C GLU A 85 -8.63 12.99 -4.24
N LYS A 86 -9.20 12.09 -5.05
CA LYS A 86 -10.15 11.03 -4.63
C LYS A 86 -9.49 9.66 -4.43
N GLY A 87 -8.16 9.58 -4.48
CA GLY A 87 -7.39 8.35 -4.26
C GLY A 87 -7.22 7.46 -5.49
N LYS A 88 -7.66 7.89 -6.69
CA LYS A 88 -7.42 7.16 -7.94
C LYS A 88 -5.92 7.13 -8.23
N LEU A 89 -5.38 5.95 -8.54
CA LEU A 89 -4.01 5.81 -9.00
C LEU A 89 -3.85 6.42 -10.40
N GLU A 90 -3.03 7.47 -10.50
CA GLU A 90 -2.71 8.14 -11.77
C GLU A 90 -1.35 7.70 -12.31
N LYS A 91 -0.38 7.43 -11.42
CA LYS A 91 0.96 6.96 -11.80
C LYS A 91 1.61 6.16 -10.68
N ILE A 92 2.34 5.12 -11.04
CA ILE A 92 3.28 4.43 -10.17
C ILE A 92 4.57 4.11 -10.94
N THR A 93 5.72 4.38 -10.33
CA THR A 93 7.04 4.03 -10.87
C THR A 93 7.97 3.60 -9.76
N HIS A 94 8.92 2.72 -10.06
CA HIS A 94 10.06 2.38 -9.19
C HIS A 94 11.32 2.37 -10.05
N THR A 95 12.29 3.20 -9.69
CA THR A 95 13.59 3.20 -10.35
C THR A 95 14.43 2.04 -9.81
N LYS A 96 15.38 1.53 -10.61
CA LYS A 96 16.39 0.57 -10.15
C LYS A 96 17.64 1.31 -9.71
#